data_AF-A0AAV4BG30-F1
#
_entry.id   AF-A0AAV4BG30-F1
#
_cell.length_a   1.000
_cell.length_b   1.000
_cell.length_c   1.000
_cell.angle_alpha   90.00
_cell.angle_beta   90.00
_cell.angle_gamma   90.00
#
_symmetry.space_group_name_H-M   'P 1'
#
loop_
_entity.id
_entity.type
_entity.pdbx_description
1 polymer ?
#
loop_
_entity_poly.entity_id
_entity_poly.type
_entity_poly.pdbx_seq_one_letter_code
_entity_poly.pdbx_strand_id
1 'polypeptide(L)'
;MAMTKEAPLVSAESYLDMVKKIGSELRGLLAHVDELMPQLPADSHKPVEMAQKVLSTDMASLISAMRLAQHNSQTPLLADYRKSMLKSAHALAMDSKNLLDAVDTARVKAGAL
;
A
#
# COMPACT_ATOMS: atom_id res chain seq x y z
N MET A 1 -3.96 -8.44 -5.59
CA MET A 1 -2.69 -8.62 -4.85
C MET A 1 -2.47 -10.10 -4.56
N ALA A 2 -1.22 -10.55 -4.57
CA ALA A 2 -0.80 -11.92 -4.20
C ALA A 2 -1.12 -12.24 -2.72
N MET A 3 -0.84 -11.29 -1.82
CA MET A 3 -1.05 -11.44 -0.38
C MET A 3 -2.50 -11.81 0.00
N THR A 4 -3.52 -11.24 -0.66
CA THR A 4 -4.93 -11.56 -0.35
C THR A 4 -5.34 -12.97 -0.76
N LYS A 5 -4.59 -13.60 -1.67
CA LYS A 5 -4.80 -14.98 -2.11
C LYS A 5 -3.95 -15.97 -1.31
N GLU A 6 -2.74 -15.57 -0.91
CA GLU A 6 -1.74 -16.46 -0.30
C GLU A 6 -1.79 -16.47 1.23
N ALA A 7 -2.17 -15.38 1.90
CA ALA A 7 -2.19 -15.31 3.37
C ALA A 7 -3.00 -16.40 4.10
N PRO A 8 -4.11 -16.94 3.54
CA PRO A 8 -4.82 -18.07 4.16
C PRO A 8 -4.05 -19.39 4.11
N LEU A 9 -3.07 -19.52 3.21
CA LEU A 9 -2.35 -20.76 2.88
C LEU A 9 -0.96 -20.84 3.52
N VAL A 10 -0.46 -19.75 4.10
CA VAL A 10 0.89 -19.66 4.68
C VAL A 10 0.85 -19.48 6.19
N SER A 11 1.96 -19.83 6.86
CA SER A 11 2.13 -19.61 8.30
C SER A 11 2.20 -18.12 8.63
N ALA A 12 1.88 -17.76 9.87
CA ALA A 12 1.98 -16.38 10.33
C ALA A 12 3.41 -15.83 10.26
N GLU A 13 4.45 -16.68 10.35
CA GLU A 13 5.84 -16.24 10.16
C GLU A 13 6.06 -15.68 8.75
N SER A 14 5.38 -16.23 7.75
CA SER A 14 5.52 -15.83 6.33
C SER A 14 4.88 -14.48 6.00
N TYR A 15 4.02 -13.94 6.89
CA TYR A 15 3.39 -12.63 6.66
C TYR A 15 4.40 -11.49 6.60
N LEU A 16 5.52 -11.62 7.33
CA LEU A 16 6.57 -10.61 7.32
C LEU A 16 7.17 -10.42 5.93
N ASP A 17 7.46 -11.51 5.22
CA ASP A 17 8.08 -11.45 3.91
C ASP A 17 7.11 -10.89 2.86
N MET A 18 5.81 -11.22 2.98
CA MET A 18 4.76 -10.63 2.16
C MET A 18 4.67 -9.12 2.36
N VAL A 19 4.63 -8.64 3.62
CA VAL A 19 4.53 -7.21 3.92
C VAL A 19 5.82 -6.47 3.54
N LYS A 20 7.00 -7.07 3.71
CA LYS A 20 8.26 -6.51 3.23
C LYS A 20 8.26 -6.29 1.72
N LYS A 21 7.78 -7.28 0.96
CA LYS A 21 7.67 -7.18 -0.50
C LYS A 21 6.77 -6.02 -0.90
N ILE A 22 5.59 -5.91 -0.30
CA ILE A 22 4.67 -4.79 -0.52
C ILE A 22 5.34 -3.44 -0.19
N GLY A 23 6.01 -3.34 0.95
CA GLY A 23 6.72 -2.12 1.35
C GLY A 23 7.84 -1.72 0.38
N SER A 24 8.54 -2.71 -0.19
CA SER A 24 9.58 -2.47 -1.20
C SER A 24 8.99 -1.95 -2.51
N GLU A 25 7.92 -2.59 -2.99
CA GLU A 25 7.20 -2.17 -4.20
C GLU A 25 6.61 -0.76 -4.03
N LEU A 26 5.98 -0.50 -2.87
CA LEU A 26 5.42 0.82 -2.55
C LEU A 26 6.51 1.90 -2.52
N ARG A 27 7.67 1.64 -1.90
CA ARG A 27 8.77 2.60 -1.90
C ARG A 27 9.25 2.94 -3.30
N GLY A 28 9.35 1.93 -4.17
CA GLY A 28 9.70 2.13 -5.58
C GLY A 28 8.67 2.98 -6.32
N LEU A 29 7.38 2.71 -6.10
CA LEU A 29 6.28 3.50 -6.66
C LEU A 29 6.36 4.98 -6.22
N LEU A 30 6.48 5.22 -4.91
CA LEU A 30 6.52 6.57 -4.36
C LEU A 30 7.72 7.36 -4.88
N ALA A 31 8.90 6.75 -4.93
CA ALA A 31 10.10 7.37 -5.49
C ALA A 31 9.92 7.73 -6.97
N HIS A 32 9.29 6.86 -7.76
CA HIS A 32 9.04 7.15 -9.16
C HIS A 32 8.01 8.29 -9.34
N VAL A 33 7.01 8.37 -8.45
CA VAL A 33 6.09 9.52 -8.43
C VAL A 33 6.82 10.81 -8.07
N ASP A 34 7.73 10.80 -7.10
CA ASP A 34 8.55 11.97 -6.73
C ASP A 34 9.40 12.47 -7.91
N GLU A 35 9.96 11.57 -8.72
CA GLU A 35 10.70 11.92 -9.95
C GLU A 35 9.81 12.58 -11.02
N LEU A 36 8.52 12.24 -11.05
CA LEU A 36 7.55 12.78 -12.00
C LEU A 36 6.96 14.11 -11.55
N MET A 37 6.92 14.37 -10.24
CA MET A 37 6.31 15.58 -9.65
C MET A 37 6.72 16.89 -10.35
N PRO A 38 8.02 17.16 -10.65
CA PRO A 38 8.43 18.38 -11.33
C PRO A 38 7.85 18.56 -12.75
N GLN A 39 7.41 17.47 -13.39
CA GLN A 39 6.84 17.46 -14.73
C GLN A 39 5.31 17.65 -14.71
N LEU A 40 4.69 17.55 -13.54
CA LEU A 40 3.26 17.72 -13.36
C LEU A 40 2.91 19.21 -13.13
N PRO A 41 1.69 19.64 -13.48
CA PRO A 41 1.22 20.99 -13.18
C PRO A 41 1.19 21.24 -11.66
N ALA A 42 1.54 22.45 -11.23
CA ALA A 42 1.69 22.80 -9.82
C ALA A 42 0.40 22.61 -8.98
N ASP A 43 -0.77 22.75 -9.61
CA ASP A 43 -2.08 22.50 -8.97
C ASP A 43 -2.31 21.02 -8.62
N SER A 44 -1.56 20.12 -9.24
CA SER A 44 -1.66 18.67 -9.07
C SER A 44 -0.69 18.13 -8.03
N HIS A 45 0.31 18.92 -7.59
CA HIS A 45 1.32 18.50 -6.61
C HIS A 45 0.71 18.15 -5.26
N LYS A 46 -0.09 19.05 -4.69
CA LYS A 46 -0.69 18.87 -3.36
C LYS A 46 -1.59 17.61 -3.28
N PRO A 47 -2.50 17.34 -4.24
CA PRO A 47 -3.26 16.08 -4.26
C PRO A 47 -2.38 14.83 -4.31
N VAL A 48 -1.31 14.85 -5.12
CA VAL A 48 -0.38 13.72 -5.26
C VAL A 48 0.38 13.48 -3.95
N GLU A 49 0.92 14.52 -3.33
CA GLU A 49 1.59 14.44 -2.01
C GLU A 49 0.65 13.88 -0.93
N MET A 50 -0.61 14.32 -0.93
CA MET A 50 -1.62 13.79 0.01
C MET A 50 -1.86 12.30 -0.20
N ALA A 51 -1.96 11.84 -1.45
CA ALA A 51 -2.11 10.42 -1.77
C ALA A 51 -0.88 9.60 -1.35
N GLN A 52 0.35 10.11 -1.57
CA GLN A 52 1.57 9.46 -1.08
C GLN A 52 1.60 9.34 0.45
N LYS A 53 1.09 10.36 1.16
CA LYS A 53 0.97 10.33 2.62
C LYS A 53 -0.06 9.31 3.10
N VAL A 54 -1.22 9.21 2.43
CA VAL A 54 -2.23 8.18 2.70
C VAL A 54 -1.62 6.78 2.59
N LEU A 55 -0.88 6.51 1.51
CA LEU A 55 -0.19 5.23 1.32
C LEU A 55 0.83 4.90 2.42
N SER A 56 1.55 5.92 2.91
CA SER A 56 2.46 5.75 4.05
C SER A 56 1.71 5.36 5.33
N THR A 57 0.53 5.95 5.56
CA THR A 57 -0.36 5.61 6.67
C THR A 57 -0.96 4.20 6.52
N ASP A 58 -1.38 3.82 5.32
CA ASP A 58 -1.92 2.49 5.06
C ASP A 58 -0.86 1.41 5.26
N MET A 59 0.37 1.67 4.81
CA MET A 59 1.49 0.76 5.04
C MET A 59 1.78 0.57 6.53
N ALA A 60 1.74 1.65 7.33
CA ALA A 60 1.89 1.57 8.77
C ALA A 60 0.77 0.75 9.43
N SER A 61 -0.46 0.91 8.94
CA SER A 61 -1.64 0.15 9.39
C SER A 61 -1.50 -1.34 9.07
N LEU A 62 -1.04 -1.67 7.86
CA LEU A 62 -0.76 -3.04 7.43
C LEU A 62 0.32 -3.70 8.31
N ILE A 63 1.42 -2.99 8.58
CA ILE A 63 2.49 -3.48 9.48
C ILE A 63 1.94 -3.76 10.88
N SER A 64 1.10 -2.87 11.41
CA SER A 64 0.51 -3.00 12.73
C SER A 64 -0.42 -4.22 12.80
N ALA A 65 -1.27 -4.41 11.80
CA ALA A 65 -2.18 -5.56 11.71
C ALA A 65 -1.41 -6.88 11.54
N MET A 66 -0.34 -6.89 10.74
CA MET A 66 0.55 -8.03 10.58
C MET A 66 1.21 -8.43 11.91
N ARG A 67 1.75 -7.46 12.67
CA ARG A 67 2.36 -7.73 13.98
C ARG A 67 1.36 -8.37 14.95
N LEU A 68 0.13 -7.89 14.97
CA LEU A 68 -0.94 -8.50 15.78
C LEU A 68 -1.24 -9.94 15.34
N ALA A 69 -1.29 -10.21 14.02
CA ALA A 69 -1.48 -11.55 13.51
C ALA A 69 -0.33 -12.50 13.88
N GLN A 70 0.92 -12.02 13.84
CA GLN A 70 2.09 -12.81 14.23
C GLN A 70 2.11 -13.12 15.74
N HIS A 71 1.84 -12.11 16.57
CA HIS A 71 1.81 -12.24 18.02
C HIS A 71 0.70 -13.20 18.49
N ASN A 72 -0.40 -13.27 17.75
CA ASN A 72 -1.55 -14.13 18.06
C ASN A 72 -1.57 -15.43 17.24
N SER A 73 -0.44 -15.82 16.64
CA SER A 73 -0.34 -16.98 15.74
C SER A 73 -0.71 -18.31 16.38
N GLN A 74 -0.58 -18.44 17.70
CA GLN A 74 -0.92 -19.65 18.46
C GLN A 74 -2.28 -19.55 19.18
N THR A 75 -3.08 -18.52 18.89
CA THR A 75 -4.39 -18.32 19.53
C THR A 75 -5.53 -18.44 18.52
N PRO A 76 -6.77 -18.72 18.98
CA PRO A 76 -7.95 -18.71 18.10
C PRO A 76 -8.21 -17.37 17.41
N LEU A 77 -7.67 -16.27 17.94
CA LEU A 77 -7.83 -14.91 17.40
C LEU A 77 -7.03 -14.68 16.10
N LEU A 78 -6.12 -15.60 15.72
CA LEU A 78 -5.34 -15.47 14.48
C LEU A 78 -6.23 -15.23 13.26
N ALA A 79 -7.38 -15.88 13.17
CA ALA A 79 -8.29 -15.72 12.04
C ALA A 79 -8.78 -14.28 11.89
N ASP A 80 -9.12 -13.63 13.01
CA ASP A 80 -9.60 -12.25 13.03
C ASP A 80 -8.48 -11.25 12.74
N TYR A 81 -7.29 -11.45 13.32
CA TYR A 81 -6.14 -10.60 13.04
C TYR A 81 -5.64 -10.74 11.61
N ARG A 82 -5.66 -11.96 11.04
CA ARG A 82 -5.39 -12.19 9.62
C ARG A 82 -6.40 -11.47 8.73
N LYS A 83 -7.69 -11.53 9.07
CA LYS A 83 -8.74 -10.80 8.34
C LYS A 83 -8.51 -9.28 8.41
N SER A 84 -8.11 -8.75 9.57
CA SER A 84 -7.75 -7.33 9.72
C SER A 84 -6.56 -6.96 8.84
N MET A 85 -5.49 -7.75 8.87
CA MET A 85 -4.30 -7.57 8.02
C MET A 85 -4.66 -7.56 6.53
N LEU A 86 -5.51 -8.49 6.09
CA LEU A 86 -5.98 -8.56 4.70
C LEU A 86 -6.82 -7.34 4.29
N LYS A 87 -7.64 -6.80 5.20
CA LYS A 87 -8.38 -5.56 4.96
C LYS A 87 -7.43 -4.36 4.79
N SER A 88 -6.42 -4.24 5.65
CA SER A 88 -5.40 -3.17 5.51
C SER A 88 -4.62 -3.30 4.20
N ALA A 89 -4.24 -4.52 3.80
CA ALA A 89 -3.57 -4.74 2.51
C ALA A 89 -4.47 -4.36 1.32
N HIS A 90 -5.77 -4.64 1.41
CA HIS A 90 -6.72 -4.25 0.38
C HIS A 90 -6.89 -2.74 0.27
N ALA A 91 -7.01 -2.03 1.40
CA ALA A 91 -7.06 -0.56 1.43
C ALA A 91 -5.82 0.04 0.76
N LEU A 92 -4.63 -0.40 1.15
CA LEU A 92 -3.37 0.04 0.54
C LEU A 92 -3.36 -0.16 -0.98
N ALA A 93 -3.91 -1.28 -1.47
CA ALA A 93 -4.00 -1.55 -2.90
C ALA A 93 -4.96 -0.60 -3.63
N MET A 94 -6.09 -0.27 -3.02
CA MET A 94 -7.07 0.69 -3.56
C MET A 94 -6.47 2.09 -3.59
N ASP A 95 -5.82 2.51 -2.52
CA ASP A 95 -5.20 3.83 -2.48
C ASP A 95 -3.98 3.94 -3.40
N SER A 96 -3.30 2.82 -3.67
CA SER A 96 -2.20 2.81 -4.65
C SER A 96 -2.74 3.04 -6.06
N LYS A 97 -3.90 2.44 -6.36
CA LYS A 97 -4.62 2.73 -7.60
C LYS A 97 -5.08 4.19 -7.66
N ASN A 98 -5.60 4.74 -6.57
CA ASN A 98 -6.04 6.13 -6.52
C ASN A 98 -4.88 7.11 -6.79
N LEU A 99 -3.67 6.83 -6.27
CA LEU A 99 -2.48 7.62 -6.58
C LEU A 99 -2.13 7.56 -8.08
N LEU A 100 -2.14 6.37 -8.68
CA LEU A 100 -1.87 6.20 -10.11
C LEU A 100 -2.89 6.97 -10.97
N ASP A 101 -4.18 6.83 -10.67
CA ASP A 101 -5.24 7.52 -11.39
C ASP A 101 -5.10 9.07 -11.26
N ALA A 102 -4.66 9.57 -10.10
CA ALA A 102 -4.37 10.99 -9.87
C ALA A 102 -3.16 11.49 -10.67
N VAL A 103 -2.06 10.72 -10.71
CA VAL A 103 -0.87 11.03 -11.49
C VAL A 103 -1.17 11.01 -12.99
N ASP A 104 -1.92 10.02 -13.47
CA ASP A 104 -2.32 9.94 -14.88
C ASP A 104 -3.21 11.11 -15.29
N THR A 105 -4.16 11.49 -14.43
CA THR A 105 -4.98 12.69 -14.65
C THR A 105 -4.12 13.96 -14.72
N ALA A 106 -3.10 14.09 -13.85
CA ALA A 106 -2.19 15.21 -13.86
C ALA A 106 -1.33 15.26 -15.14
N ARG A 107 -0.88 14.10 -15.63
CA ARG A 107 -0.12 13.98 -16.89
C ARG A 107 -0.93 14.39 -18.11
N VAL A 108 -2.20 13.96 -18.18
CA VAL A 108 -3.12 14.37 -19.26
C VAL A 108 -3.28 15.89 -19.28
N LYS A 109 -3.42 16.52 -18.10
CA LYS A 109 -3.51 18.00 -17.98
C LYS A 109 -2.23 18.72 -18.40
N ALA A 110 -1.07 18.10 -18.19
CA ALA A 110 0.22 18.65 -18.60
C ALA A 110 0.42 18.68 -20.13
N GLY A 111 -0.47 18.05 -20.91
CA GLY A 111 -0.28 17.84 -22.34
C GLY A 111 0.83 16.83 -22.63
N ALA A 112 1.18 15.97 -21.67
CA ALA A 112 2.26 14.99 -21.76
C ALA A 112 1.80 13.66 -22.41
N LEU A 113 0.91 13.71 -23.40
CA LEU A 113 0.50 12.57 -24.23
C LEU A 113 0.74 12.85 -25.71
#